data_AF-A0AAU9FSN1-F1
#
_entry.id   AF-A0AAU9FSN1-F1
#
_cell.length_a   1.000
_cell.length_b   1.000
_cell.length_c   1.000
_cell.angle_alpha   90.00
_cell.angle_beta   90.00
_cell.angle_gamma   90.00
#
_symmetry.space_group_name_H-M   'P 1'
#
loop_
_entity.id
_entity.type
_entity.pdbx_description
1 polymer ?
#
loop_
_entity_poly.entity_id
_entity_poly.type
_entity_poly.pdbx_seq_one_letter_code
_entity_poly.pdbx_strand_id
1 'polypeptide(L)'
;MGLWSYFGSVKSWTADHIWRPVTPIAPQEAVVPPNLGEDIRQVVNDKGFENAYETAAPFLMAGLGCWPGYWIFRGLDYHTHRAHIPLPIYINQTFYQAKILQLLIVLAGTFTVLNSQRRKRSKMVET
;
A
#
# COMPACT_ATOMS: atom_id res chain seq x y z
N MET A 1 21.39 45.29 -28.03
CA MET A 1 20.44 44.96 -26.94
C MET A 1 20.64 43.49 -26.62
N GLY A 2 21.65 43.21 -25.79
CA GLY A 2 22.29 41.88 -25.72
C GLY A 2 21.92 41.10 -24.48
N LEU A 3 22.20 39.80 -24.52
CA LEU A 3 21.92 38.74 -23.53
C LEU A 3 22.10 39.15 -22.06
N TRP A 4 22.97 40.11 -21.76
CA TRP A 4 23.14 40.72 -20.44
C TRP A 4 21.85 41.32 -19.84
N SER A 5 20.98 41.94 -20.65
CA SER A 5 19.70 42.46 -20.16
C SER A 5 18.71 41.34 -19.82
N TYR A 6 18.78 40.22 -20.55
CA TYR A 6 17.95 39.04 -20.32
C TYR A 6 18.32 38.35 -19.00
N PHE A 7 19.62 38.13 -18.75
CA PHE A 7 20.08 37.60 -17.47
C PHE A 7 19.76 38.53 -16.29
N GLY A 8 19.85 39.85 -16.48
CA GLY A 8 19.43 40.83 -15.49
C GLY A 8 17.94 40.72 -15.15
N SER A 9 17.08 40.60 -16.16
CA SER A 9 15.63 40.47 -16.00
C SER A 9 15.21 39.16 -15.33
N VAL A 10 15.93 38.06 -15.61
CA VAL A 10 15.67 36.76 -14.96
C VAL A 10 16.09 36.80 -13.49
N LYS A 11 17.21 37.47 -13.18
CA LYS A 11 17.70 37.64 -11.81
C LYS A 11 16.74 38.51 -10.99
N SER A 12 16.22 39.61 -11.55
CA SER A 12 15.23 40.44 -10.85
C SER A 12 13.90 39.71 -10.67
N TRP A 13 13.42 39.00 -11.71
CA TRP A 13 12.19 38.21 -11.62
C TRP A 13 12.29 37.11 -10.54
N THR A 14 13.41 36.40 -10.46
CA THR A 14 13.64 35.38 -9.42
C THR A 14 13.79 35.98 -8.04
N ALA A 15 14.47 37.13 -7.90
CA ALA A 15 14.53 37.82 -6.61
C ALA A 15 13.13 38.21 -6.12
N ASP A 16 12.30 38.77 -6.99
CA ASP A 16 10.94 39.21 -6.63
C ASP A 16 9.95 38.05 -6.42
N HIS A 17 10.14 36.91 -7.10
CA HIS A 17 9.29 35.72 -6.93
C HIS A 17 9.69 34.82 -5.75
N ILE A 18 10.97 34.79 -5.37
CA ILE A 18 11.48 33.90 -4.31
C ILE A 18 11.49 34.62 -2.95
N TRP A 19 11.82 35.92 -2.90
CA TRP A 19 11.78 36.67 -1.65
C TRP A 19 10.35 37.13 -1.34
N ARG A 20 9.65 36.36 -0.49
CA ARG A 20 8.50 36.88 0.25
C ARG A 20 9.01 37.68 1.44
N PRO A 21 8.67 38.97 1.61
CA PRO A 21 8.91 39.66 2.87
C PRO A 21 8.13 38.89 3.95
N VAL A 22 8.84 38.48 5.00
CA VAL A 22 8.23 37.85 6.18
C VAL A 22 7.36 38.91 6.84
N THR A 23 6.05 38.84 6.59
CA THR A 23 5.08 39.62 7.35
C THR A 23 5.24 39.28 8.84
N PRO A 24 5.23 40.26 9.75
CA PRO A 24 5.22 39.99 11.18
C PRO A 24 4.08 39.02 11.47
N ILE A 25 4.44 37.87 12.01
CA ILE A 25 3.53 36.76 12.28
C ILE A 25 2.49 37.29 13.25
N ALA A 26 1.26 37.55 12.78
CA ALA A 26 0.10 37.60 13.66
C ALA A 26 0.11 36.29 14.47
N PRO A 27 -0.25 36.29 15.77
CA PRO A 27 -0.16 35.11 16.62
C PRO A 27 -0.78 33.92 15.88
N GLN A 28 0.08 33.02 15.38
CA GLN A 28 -0.37 31.81 14.74
C GLN A 28 -1.06 31.02 15.83
N GLU A 29 -2.38 30.82 15.72
CA GLU A 29 -3.04 29.75 16.45
C GLU A 29 -2.19 28.52 16.28
N ALA A 30 -1.73 27.96 17.40
CA ALA A 30 -0.85 26.82 17.41
C ALA A 30 -1.50 25.71 16.58
N VAL A 31 -0.94 25.43 15.40
CA VAL A 31 -1.37 24.31 14.58
C VAL A 31 -1.01 23.07 15.38
N VAL A 32 -1.99 22.54 16.11
CA VAL A 32 -1.84 21.30 16.86
C VAL A 32 -1.51 20.24 15.80
N PRO A 33 -0.34 19.59 15.87
CA PRO A 33 0.03 18.59 14.89
C PRO A 33 -1.05 17.50 14.89
N PRO A 34 -1.52 17.05 13.70
CA PRO A 34 -2.55 16.03 13.62
C PRO A 34 -2.07 14.80 14.40
N ASN A 35 -2.86 14.41 15.40
CA ASN A 35 -2.53 13.25 16.24
C ASN A 35 -2.93 11.98 15.49
N LEU A 36 -2.07 11.56 14.58
CA LEU A 36 -2.22 10.37 13.75
C LEU A 36 -2.53 9.11 14.58
N GLY A 37 -2.08 9.05 15.84
CA GLY A 37 -2.36 7.94 16.74
C GLY A 37 -3.84 7.85 17.12
N GLU A 38 -4.47 8.99 17.45
CA GLU A 38 -5.91 9.01 17.80
C GLU A 38 -6.78 8.78 16.56
N ASP A 39 -6.36 9.30 15.40
CA ASP A 39 -7.06 9.08 14.13
C ASP A 39 -7.05 7.60 13.73
N ILE A 40 -5.88 6.93 13.83
CA ILE A 40 -5.77 5.49 13.58
C ILE A 40 -6.62 4.72 14.59
N ARG A 41 -6.61 5.11 15.87
CA ARG A 41 -7.41 4.46 16.90
C ARG A 41 -8.91 4.58 16.62
N GLN A 42 -9.37 5.75 16.13
CA GLN A 42 -10.76 5.92 15.73
C GLN A 42 -11.12 5.04 14.53
N VAL A 43 -10.28 4.99 13.50
CA VAL A 43 -10.52 4.17 12.30
C VAL A 43 -10.57 2.69 12.64
N VAL A 44 -9.66 2.19 13.50
CA VAL A 44 -9.61 0.77 13.89
C VAL A 44 -10.84 0.37 14.72
N ASN A 45 -11.37 1.27 15.53
CA ASN A 45 -12.57 1.01 16.33
C ASN A 45 -13.89 1.24 15.56
N ASP A 46 -13.82 1.67 14.30
CA ASP A 46 -15.02 1.88 13.50
C ASP A 46 -15.62 0.55 13.02
N LYS A 47 -16.96 0.47 13.03
CA LYS A 47 -17.69 -0.73 12.57
C LYS A 47 -17.47 -1.00 11.08
N GLY A 48 -17.19 0.03 10.29
CA GLY A 48 -16.84 -0.10 8.88
C GLY A 48 -15.52 -0.85 8.70
N PHE A 49 -14.54 -0.54 9.54
CA PHE A 49 -13.24 -1.22 9.55
C PHE A 49 -13.37 -2.67 10.01
N GLU A 50 -14.10 -2.93 11.10
CA GLU A 50 -14.36 -4.29 11.60
C GLU A 50 -14.98 -5.19 10.52
N ASN A 51 -16.02 -4.71 9.83
CA ASN A 51 -16.67 -5.46 8.74
C ASN A 51 -15.74 -5.71 7.54
N ALA A 52 -14.92 -4.71 7.19
CA ALA A 52 -13.92 -4.87 6.13
C ALA A 52 -12.85 -5.90 6.53
N TYR A 53 -12.41 -5.88 7.78
CA TYR A 53 -11.46 -6.83 8.34
C TYR A 53 -12.03 -8.25 8.37
N GLU A 54 -13.24 -8.46 8.89
CA GLU A 54 -13.91 -9.77 8.90
C GLU A 54 -14.07 -10.35 7.48
N THR A 55 -14.39 -9.48 6.51
CA THR A 55 -14.49 -9.89 5.10
C THR A 55 -13.14 -10.30 4.51
N ALA A 56 -12.06 -9.64 4.91
CA ALA A 56 -10.70 -9.90 4.44
C ALA A 56 -9.96 -11.00 5.23
N ALA A 57 -10.38 -11.26 6.48
CA ALA A 57 -9.77 -12.18 7.42
C ALA A 57 -9.45 -13.57 6.84
N PRO A 58 -10.37 -14.26 6.11
CA PRO A 58 -10.04 -15.58 5.55
C PRO A 58 -8.88 -15.54 4.55
N PHE A 59 -8.73 -14.46 3.79
CA PHE A 59 -7.64 -14.30 2.82
C PHE A 59 -6.33 -13.91 3.50
N LEU A 60 -6.39 -13.12 4.58
CA LEU A 60 -5.24 -12.77 5.40
C LEU A 60 -4.69 -14.02 6.11
N MET A 61 -5.56 -14.81 6.73
CA MET A 61 -5.19 -16.07 7.38
C MET A 61 -4.66 -17.09 6.36
N ALA A 62 -5.30 -17.19 5.19
CA ALA A 62 -4.80 -18.01 4.10
C ALA A 62 -3.40 -17.57 3.68
N GLY A 63 -3.14 -16.28 3.49
CA GLY A 63 -1.80 -15.76 3.15
C GLY A 63 -0.75 -16.04 4.22
N LEU A 64 -1.08 -15.81 5.49
CA LEU A 64 -0.19 -16.03 6.63
C LEU A 64 0.21 -17.50 6.80
N GLY A 65 -0.71 -18.44 6.60
CA GLY A 65 -0.40 -19.88 6.69
C GLY A 65 0.21 -20.43 5.40
N CYS A 66 -0.27 -19.97 4.25
CA CYS A 66 0.16 -20.43 2.93
C CYS A 66 1.65 -20.18 2.71
N TRP A 67 2.17 -19.02 3.09
CA TRP A 67 3.57 -18.67 2.86
C TRP A 67 4.53 -19.66 3.55
N PRO A 68 4.58 -19.77 4.89
CA PRO A 68 5.46 -20.75 5.55
C PRO A 68 5.11 -22.20 5.19
N GLY A 69 3.82 -22.54 5.02
CA GLY A 69 3.40 -23.88 4.64
C GLY A 69 3.94 -24.32 3.28
N TYR A 70 3.92 -23.44 2.29
CA TYR A 70 4.45 -23.70 0.96
C TYR A 70 5.98 -23.88 0.97
N TRP A 71 6.70 -23.08 1.77
CA TRP A 71 8.14 -23.26 1.96
C TRP A 71 8.49 -24.59 2.64
N ILE A 72 7.72 -25.03 3.64
CA ILE A 72 7.92 -26.32 4.30
C ILE A 72 7.70 -27.46 3.30
N PHE A 73 6.60 -27.43 2.56
CA PHE A 73 6.30 -28.42 1.52
C PHE A 73 7.41 -28.51 0.47
N ARG A 74 7.89 -27.36 -0.02
CA ARG A 74 8.98 -27.30 -1.01
C ARG A 74 10.34 -27.70 -0.42
N GLY A 75 10.58 -27.45 0.86
CA GLY A 75 11.77 -27.94 1.56
C GLY A 75 11.83 -29.47 1.60
N LEU A 76 10.68 -30.12 1.85
CA LEU A 76 10.57 -31.58 1.83
C LEU A 76 10.72 -32.15 0.41
N ASP A 77 10.09 -31.52 -0.59
CA ASP A 77 10.19 -31.90 -2.01
C ASP A 77 11.62 -31.72 -2.57
N TYR A 78 12.35 -30.70 -2.13
CA TYR A 78 13.75 -30.54 -2.50
C TYR A 78 14.65 -31.61 -1.88
N HIS A 79 14.36 -32.04 -0.64
CA HIS A 79 15.15 -33.06 0.04
C HIS A 79 15.18 -34.38 -0.74
N THR A 80 14.08 -34.75 -1.39
CA THR A 80 13.97 -35.96 -2.21
C THR A 80 14.60 -35.82 -3.60
N HIS A 81 14.60 -34.61 -4.19
CA HIS A 81 15.10 -34.36 -5.57
C HIS A 81 16.48 -33.67 -5.64
N ARG A 82 17.18 -33.53 -4.50
CA ARG A 82 18.45 -32.81 -4.35
C ARG A 82 19.59 -33.20 -5.30
N ALA A 83 19.52 -34.38 -5.92
CA ALA A 83 20.55 -34.89 -6.81
C ALA A 83 20.49 -34.31 -8.24
N HIS A 84 19.34 -33.78 -8.67
CA HIS A 84 19.11 -33.41 -10.07
C HIS A 84 19.04 -31.90 -10.33
N ILE A 85 18.75 -31.08 -9.32
CA ILE A 85 18.53 -29.64 -9.49
C ILE A 85 19.38 -28.87 -8.48
N PRO A 86 20.24 -27.93 -8.93
CA PRO A 86 21.01 -27.10 -8.03
C PRO A 86 20.10 -26.14 -7.24
N LEU A 87 20.39 -26.04 -5.94
CA LEU A 87 19.62 -25.27 -4.95
C LEU A 87 19.21 -23.85 -5.43
N PRO A 88 20.08 -23.03 -6.05
CA PRO A 88 19.73 -21.66 -6.41
C PRO A 88 18.62 -21.58 -7.47
N ILE A 89 18.62 -22.50 -8.43
CA ILE A 89 17.60 -22.56 -9.49
C ILE A 89 16.26 -22.95 -8.87
N TYR A 90 16.26 -23.92 -7.97
CA TYR A 90 15.06 -24.40 -7.29
C TYR A 90 14.44 -23.32 -6.37
N ILE A 91 15.27 -22.55 -5.66
CA ILE A 91 14.81 -21.42 -4.83
C ILE A 91 14.14 -20.36 -5.70
N ASN A 92 14.75 -19.98 -6.83
CA ASN A 92 14.17 -18.98 -7.73
C ASN A 92 12.82 -19.43 -8.29
N GLN A 93 12.71 -20.69 -8.73
CA GLN A 93 11.43 -21.25 -9.19
C GLN A 93 10.37 -21.21 -8.09
N THR A 94 10.74 -21.61 -6.88
CA THR A 94 9.85 -21.61 -5.71
C THR A 94 9.43 -20.19 -5.33
N PHE A 95 10.33 -19.22 -5.44
CA PHE A 95 10.04 -17.80 -5.20
C PHE A 95 9.01 -17.25 -6.18
N TYR A 96 9.16 -17.52 -7.49
CA TYR A 96 8.18 -17.08 -8.49
C TYR A 96 6.82 -17.78 -8.32
N GLN A 97 6.81 -19.07 -8.00
CA GLN A 97 5.57 -19.79 -7.71
C GLN A 97 4.85 -19.22 -6.47
N ALA A 98 5.59 -18.90 -5.41
CA ALA A 98 5.03 -18.24 -4.22
C ALA A 98 4.47 -16.85 -4.53
N LYS A 99 5.10 -16.09 -5.44
CA LYS A 99 4.61 -14.77 -5.89
C LYS A 99 3.30 -14.89 -6.67
N ILE A 100 3.17 -15.89 -7.54
CA ILE A 100 1.91 -16.17 -8.25
C ILE A 100 0.81 -16.51 -7.25
N LEU A 101 1.10 -17.37 -6.29
CA LEU A 101 0.15 -17.76 -5.25
C LEU A 101 -0.30 -16.56 -4.40
N GLN A 102 0.63 -15.70 -4.01
CA GLN A 102 0.35 -14.43 -3.33
C GLN A 102 -0.58 -13.54 -4.16
N LEU A 103 -0.32 -13.42 -5.47
CA LEU A 103 -1.15 -12.66 -6.39
C LEU A 103 -2.57 -13.24 -6.51
N LEU A 104 -2.70 -14.58 -6.55
CA LEU A 104 -4.01 -15.25 -6.57
C LEU A 104 -4.81 -15.01 -5.31
N ILE A 105 -4.19 -15.04 -4.13
CA ILE A 105 -4.86 -14.77 -2.84
C ILE A 105 -5.38 -13.33 -2.82
N VAL A 106 -4.57 -12.37 -3.26
CA VAL A 106 -4.97 -10.95 -3.33
C VAL A 106 -6.11 -10.74 -4.34
N LEU A 107 -6.03 -11.36 -5.53
CA LEU A 107 -7.10 -11.30 -6.52
C LEU A 107 -8.40 -11.90 -5.99
N ALA A 108 -8.35 -13.06 -5.33
CA ALA A 108 -9.52 -13.71 -4.76
C ALA A 108 -10.17 -12.87 -3.65
N GLY A 109 -9.36 -12.27 -2.77
CA GLY A 109 -9.84 -11.35 -1.74
C GLY A 109 -10.49 -10.10 -2.35
N THR A 110 -9.83 -9.48 -3.32
CA THR A 110 -10.33 -8.30 -4.03
C THR A 110 -11.65 -8.61 -4.77
N PHE A 111 -11.71 -9.74 -5.46
CA PHE A 111 -12.91 -10.18 -6.17
C PHE A 111 -14.09 -10.39 -5.20
N THR A 112 -13.83 -11.05 -4.06
CA THR A 112 -14.83 -11.28 -3.02
C THR A 112 -15.38 -9.97 -2.46
N VAL A 113 -14.51 -9.02 -2.13
CA VAL A 113 -14.91 -7.69 -1.63
C VAL A 113 -15.73 -6.95 -2.67
N LEU A 114 -15.27 -6.88 -3.94
CA LEU A 114 -15.99 -6.21 -5.02
C LEU A 114 -17.39 -6.79 -5.23
N ASN A 115 -17.52 -8.12 -5.18
CA ASN A 115 -18.80 -8.79 -5.35
C ASN A 115 -19.75 -8.54 -4.16
N SER A 116 -19.22 -8.51 -2.93
CA SER A 116 -19.97 -8.14 -1.72
C SER A 116 -20.49 -6.70 -1.80
N GLN A 117 -19.65 -5.75 -2.22
CA GLN A 117 -20.03 -4.35 -2.41
C GLN A 117 -21.11 -4.17 -3.49
N ARG A 118 -20.98 -4.87 -4.63
CA ARG A 118 -22.00 -4.87 -5.69
C ARG A 118 -23.36 -5.35 -5.16
N ARG A 119 -23.40 -6.42 -4.36
CA ARG A 119 -24.63 -6.94 -3.73
C ARG A 119 -25.22 -5.99 -2.69
N LYS A 120 -24.39 -5.28 -1.91
CA LYS A 120 -24.89 -4.26 -0.97
C LYS A 120 -25.54 -3.09 -1.73
N ARG A 121 -24.92 -2.65 -2.83
CA ARG A 121 -25.43 -1.56 -3.65
C ARG A 121 -26.76 -1.90 -4.33
N SER A 122 -26.95 -3.13 -4.82
CA SER A 122 -28.21 -3.53 -5.46
C SER A 122 -29.38 -3.51 -4.47
N LYS A 123 -29.15 -3.94 -3.22
CA LYS A 123 -30.19 -3.96 -2.17
C LYS A 123 -30.64 -2.57 -1.72
N MET A 124 -29.76 -1.56 -1.79
CA MET A 124 -30.10 -0.16 -1.48
C MET A 124 -30.95 0.52 -2.55
N VAL A 125 -30.96 0.01 -3.78
CA VAL A 125 -31.74 0.59 -4.89
C VAL A 125 -33.18 0.06 -4.90
N GLU A 126 -33.45 -1.06 -4.24
CA GLU A 126 -34.79 -1.69 -4.14
C GLU A 126 -35.64 -1.24 -2.94
N THR A 127 -35.06 -0.46 -2.01
CA THR A 127 -35.75 0.15 -0.86
C THR A 127 -35.99 1.63 -1.06
#